data_AF-A0AAD1L752-F1
#
_entry.id   AF-A0AAD1L752-F1
#
_cell.length_a   1.000
_cell.length_b   1.000
_cell.length_c   1.000
_cell.angle_alpha   90.00
_cell.angle_beta   90.00
_cell.angle_gamma   90.00
#
_symmetry.space_group_name_H-M   'P 1'
#
loop_
_entity.id
_entity.type
_entity.pdbx_description
1 polymer ?
#
loop_
_entity_poly.entity_id
_entity_poly.type
_entity_poly.pdbx_seq_one_letter_code
_entity_poly.pdbx_strand_id
1 'polypeptide(L)'
;MDHDLRDIDEFPVLRCRELAEPVTEEHLRKNMRHWELRLDRMLFAEYPWAERRLYWLNDGGSHHFGAARYQARRQGIAVPLTGRLCRYGVNVPMISAIRQQWHLFAIPADELFGCFFDAMNAFECPFGNSGLPRHMHDTDKSGVDLKLVWLERCHPRASAVADVLSAAGFPDFGKQLQQLAKEPSPR
;
A
#
# COMPACT_ATOMS: atom_id res chain seq x y z
N MET A 1 -15.07 -6.92 11.08
CA MET A 1 -14.65 -8.32 10.84
C MET A 1 -13.69 -8.28 9.67
N ASP A 2 -12.39 -8.34 9.95
CA ASP A 2 -11.37 -8.47 8.92
C ASP A 2 -11.41 -9.88 8.37
N HIS A 3 -11.92 -10.02 7.16
CA HIS A 3 -11.69 -11.22 6.38
C HIS A 3 -10.35 -11.03 5.68
N ASP A 4 -9.27 -11.48 6.32
CA ASP A 4 -8.00 -11.62 5.61
C ASP A 4 -8.13 -12.81 4.63
N LEU A 5 -8.55 -12.49 3.42
CA LEU A 5 -8.79 -13.46 2.36
C LEU A 5 -7.45 -13.86 1.77
N ARG A 6 -7.03 -15.11 1.96
CA ARG A 6 -5.72 -15.61 1.51
C ARG A 6 -5.71 -15.92 0.02
N ASP A 7 -6.87 -16.20 -0.56
CA ASP A 7 -7.06 -16.40 -1.99
C ASP A 7 -8.31 -15.66 -2.50
N ILE A 8 -8.25 -15.18 -3.74
CA ILE A 8 -9.38 -14.53 -4.40
C ILE A 8 -10.57 -15.48 -4.63
N ASP A 9 -10.35 -16.80 -4.64
CA ASP A 9 -11.40 -17.83 -4.71
C ASP A 9 -12.13 -18.03 -3.37
N GLU A 10 -11.58 -17.56 -2.24
CA GLU A 10 -12.29 -17.56 -0.95
C GLU A 10 -13.36 -16.45 -0.89
N PHE A 11 -13.07 -15.31 -1.52
CA PHE A 11 -13.95 -14.14 -1.57
C PHE A 11 -15.39 -14.46 -2.00
N PRO A 12 -15.64 -15.11 -3.16
CA PRO A 12 -16.99 -15.35 -3.62
C PRO A 12 -17.78 -16.31 -2.73
N VAL A 13 -17.11 -17.28 -2.10
CA VAL A 13 -17.76 -18.22 -1.18
C VAL A 13 -18.18 -17.52 0.11
N LEU A 14 -17.36 -16.61 0.62
CA LEU A 14 -17.59 -15.93 1.89
C LEU A 14 -18.49 -14.70 1.78
N ARG A 15 -18.45 -13.97 0.64
CA ARG A 15 -19.03 -12.62 0.53
C ARG A 15 -20.11 -12.49 -0.54
N CYS A 16 -20.17 -13.37 -1.53
CA CYS A 16 -21.21 -13.35 -2.58
C CYS A 16 -21.61 -14.74 -3.06
N ARG A 17 -21.92 -15.63 -2.10
CA ARG A 17 -22.26 -17.03 -2.38
C ARG A 17 -23.41 -17.18 -3.39
N GLU A 18 -24.40 -16.31 -3.31
CA GLU A 18 -25.55 -16.26 -4.23
C GLU A 18 -25.17 -15.96 -5.69
N LEU A 19 -24.05 -15.28 -5.92
CA LEU A 19 -23.49 -15.05 -7.25
C LEU A 19 -22.58 -16.20 -7.67
N ALA A 20 -21.91 -16.85 -6.72
CA ALA A 20 -20.98 -17.95 -6.96
C ALA A 20 -21.67 -19.29 -7.27
N GLU A 21 -22.84 -19.53 -6.65
CA GLU A 21 -23.62 -20.76 -6.77
C GLU A 21 -24.95 -20.50 -7.49
N PRO A 22 -25.42 -21.40 -8.38
CA PRO A 22 -24.78 -22.66 -8.77
C PRO A 22 -23.58 -22.43 -9.69
N VAL A 23 -22.66 -23.40 -9.71
CA VAL A 23 -21.49 -23.39 -10.62
C VAL A 23 -21.93 -23.97 -11.96
N THR A 24 -22.40 -23.11 -12.85
CA THR A 24 -22.83 -23.48 -14.21
C THR A 24 -22.31 -22.47 -15.23
N GLU A 25 -22.28 -22.85 -16.51
CA GLU A 25 -21.86 -21.96 -17.59
C GLU A 25 -22.86 -20.81 -17.78
N GLU A 26 -24.15 -21.06 -17.58
CA GLU A 26 -25.19 -20.01 -17.62
C GLU A 26 -24.95 -18.96 -16.54
N HIS A 27 -24.64 -19.39 -15.31
CA HIS A 27 -24.41 -18.46 -14.22
C HIS A 27 -23.10 -17.68 -14.40
N LEU A 28 -22.07 -18.35 -14.92
CA LEU A 28 -20.84 -17.70 -15.37
C LEU A 28 -21.12 -16.59 -16.38
N ARG A 29 -21.88 -16.89 -17.45
CA ARG A 29 -22.25 -15.90 -18.47
C ARG A 29 -23.05 -14.74 -17.89
N LYS A 30 -23.96 -15.00 -16.93
CA LYS A 30 -24.72 -13.95 -16.24
C LYS A 30 -23.79 -13.01 -15.47
N ASN A 31 -22.86 -13.55 -14.67
CA ASN A 31 -21.89 -12.74 -13.93
C ASN A 31 -20.98 -11.94 -14.88
N MET A 32 -20.45 -12.58 -15.92
CA MET A 32 -19.59 -11.92 -16.92
C MET A 32 -20.26 -10.78 -17.68
N ARG A 33 -21.60 -10.77 -17.79
CA ARG A 33 -22.37 -9.70 -18.44
C ARG A 33 -22.64 -8.51 -17.53
N HIS A 34 -22.22 -8.57 -16.27
CA HIS A 34 -22.35 -7.42 -15.38
C HIS A 34 -21.60 -6.23 -15.98
N TRP A 35 -22.28 -5.09 -16.10
CA TRP A 35 -21.82 -3.93 -16.87
C TRP A 35 -20.49 -3.31 -16.36
N GLU A 36 -20.15 -3.57 -15.09
CA GLU A 36 -18.87 -3.19 -14.48
C GLU A 36 -17.71 -4.15 -14.80
N LEU A 37 -18.01 -5.38 -15.26
CA LEU A 37 -17.02 -6.35 -15.73
C LEU A 37 -16.69 -6.07 -17.20
N ARG A 38 -15.87 -5.05 -17.39
CA ARG A 38 -15.37 -4.64 -18.70
C ARG A 38 -14.22 -5.55 -19.14
N LEU A 39 -14.49 -6.84 -19.31
CA LEU A 39 -13.49 -7.92 -19.51
C LEU A 39 -12.56 -7.69 -20.72
N ASP A 40 -13.01 -6.90 -21.69
CA ASP A 40 -12.30 -6.52 -22.91
C ASP A 40 -11.39 -5.29 -22.75
N ARG A 41 -11.60 -4.50 -21.70
CA ARG A 41 -10.95 -3.20 -21.46
C ARG A 41 -10.62 -3.00 -19.99
N MET A 42 -10.07 -4.04 -19.37
CA MET A 42 -9.69 -4.04 -17.97
C MET A 42 -8.50 -3.11 -17.70
N LEU A 43 -8.36 -2.70 -16.45
CA LEU A 43 -7.18 -1.99 -15.96
C LEU A 43 -6.46 -2.86 -14.95
N PHE A 44 -5.20 -3.18 -15.21
CA PHE A 44 -4.35 -3.94 -14.33
C PHE A 44 -3.24 -3.06 -13.78
N ALA A 45 -2.85 -3.31 -12.54
CA ALA A 45 -1.68 -2.72 -11.93
C ALA A 45 -0.69 -3.80 -11.51
N GLU A 46 0.58 -3.58 -11.82
CA GLU A 46 1.69 -4.37 -11.31
C GLU A 46 2.44 -3.56 -10.26
N TYR A 47 2.44 -4.03 -9.02
CA TYR A 47 3.21 -3.50 -7.89
C TYR A 47 4.25 -4.54 -7.49
N PRO A 48 5.49 -4.43 -7.98
CA PRO A 48 6.47 -5.49 -7.78
C PRO A 48 6.87 -5.73 -6.33
N TRP A 49 6.68 -4.75 -5.45
CA TRP A 49 6.92 -4.85 -4.01
C TRP A 49 5.73 -5.44 -3.23
N ALA A 50 4.62 -5.78 -3.89
CA ALA A 50 3.46 -6.36 -3.22
C ALA A 50 3.42 -7.88 -3.41
N GLU A 51 3.01 -8.62 -2.38
CA GLU A 51 3.00 -10.10 -2.36
C GLU A 51 2.28 -10.70 -3.59
N ARG A 52 1.12 -10.16 -3.97
CA ARG A 52 0.32 -10.66 -5.09
C ARG A 52 0.73 -10.11 -6.45
N ARG A 53 1.61 -9.11 -6.49
CA ARG A 53 2.21 -8.43 -7.66
C ARG A 53 1.23 -7.81 -8.67
N LEU A 54 0.21 -8.53 -9.12
CA LEU A 54 -0.78 -8.13 -10.12
C LEU A 54 -2.15 -7.91 -9.48
N TYR A 55 -2.75 -6.76 -9.79
CA TYR A 55 -4.03 -6.32 -9.28
C TYR A 55 -4.94 -5.94 -10.44
N TRP A 56 -6.22 -6.22 -10.30
CA TRP A 56 -7.25 -5.65 -11.16
C TRP A 56 -7.82 -4.41 -10.49
N LEU A 57 -7.81 -3.30 -11.21
CA LEU A 57 -8.36 -2.03 -10.78
C LEU A 57 -9.76 -1.87 -11.36
N ASN A 58 -10.76 -1.73 -10.50
CA ASN A 58 -12.12 -1.41 -10.91
C ASN A 58 -12.82 -0.58 -9.85
N ASP A 59 -13.86 0.14 -10.27
CA ASP A 59 -14.70 0.97 -9.43
C ASP A 59 -16.02 0.27 -9.05
N GLY A 60 -16.06 -1.06 -9.17
CA GLY A 60 -17.27 -1.88 -8.97
C GLY A 60 -17.08 -3.33 -9.39
N GLY A 61 -18.15 -4.11 -9.40
CA GLY A 61 -18.21 -5.44 -10.03
C GLY A 61 -17.36 -6.52 -9.37
N SER A 62 -16.67 -6.24 -8.26
CA SER A 62 -15.76 -7.19 -7.61
C SER A 62 -16.45 -8.50 -7.23
N HIS A 63 -17.68 -8.44 -6.72
CA HIS A 63 -18.51 -9.61 -6.39
C HIS A 63 -18.82 -10.47 -7.62
N HIS A 64 -19.19 -9.84 -8.75
CA HIS A 64 -19.46 -10.56 -10.00
C HIS A 64 -18.17 -11.14 -10.61
N PHE A 65 -17.05 -10.41 -10.54
CA PHE A 65 -15.76 -10.91 -11.03
C PHE A 65 -15.29 -12.10 -10.21
N GLY A 66 -15.33 -12.00 -8.88
CA GLY A 66 -14.96 -13.07 -7.98
C GLY A 66 -15.78 -14.33 -8.25
N ALA A 67 -17.10 -14.18 -8.37
CA ALA A 67 -18.00 -15.27 -8.72
C ALA A 67 -17.72 -15.87 -10.10
N ALA A 68 -17.55 -15.04 -11.14
CA ALA A 68 -17.24 -15.49 -12.49
C ALA A 68 -15.89 -16.23 -12.54
N ARG A 69 -14.85 -15.71 -11.88
CA ARG A 69 -13.53 -16.35 -11.80
C ARG A 69 -13.61 -17.71 -11.11
N TYR A 70 -14.31 -17.78 -9.98
CA TYR A 70 -14.53 -19.02 -9.24
C TYR A 70 -15.26 -20.07 -10.09
N GLN A 71 -16.34 -19.66 -10.78
CA GLN A 71 -17.11 -20.52 -11.67
C GLN A 71 -16.30 -21.00 -12.88
N ALA A 72 -15.56 -20.10 -13.54
CA ALA A 72 -14.73 -20.44 -14.69
C ALA A 72 -13.62 -21.43 -14.30
N ARG A 73 -12.95 -21.21 -13.16
CA ARG A 73 -11.93 -22.14 -12.65
C ARG A 73 -12.47 -23.53 -12.39
N ARG A 74 -13.59 -23.66 -11.68
CA ARG A 74 -14.18 -24.97 -11.36
C ARG A 74 -14.69 -25.74 -12.59
N GLN A 75 -15.06 -25.02 -13.64
CA GLN A 75 -15.51 -25.62 -14.91
C GLN A 75 -14.37 -25.80 -15.93
N GLY A 76 -13.15 -25.36 -15.61
CA GLY A 76 -12.03 -25.41 -16.56
C GLY A 76 -12.21 -24.52 -17.79
N ILE A 77 -13.04 -23.47 -17.71
CA ILE A 77 -13.33 -22.56 -18.82
C ILE A 77 -12.28 -21.44 -18.84
N ALA A 78 -11.53 -21.35 -19.94
CA ALA A 78 -10.63 -20.24 -20.18
C ALA A 78 -11.41 -19.00 -20.65
N VAL A 79 -11.36 -17.92 -19.86
CA VAL A 79 -11.98 -16.63 -20.21
C VAL A 79 -10.86 -15.62 -20.51
N PRO A 80 -10.75 -15.11 -21.75
CA PRO A 80 -9.74 -14.10 -22.06
C PRO A 80 -10.07 -12.78 -21.35
N LEU A 81 -9.05 -12.19 -20.73
CA LEU A 81 -9.10 -10.86 -20.13
C LEU A 81 -8.15 -9.96 -20.92
N THR A 82 -8.66 -8.86 -21.47
CA THR A 82 -7.85 -7.89 -22.21
C THR A 82 -7.96 -6.51 -21.56
N GLY A 83 -6.88 -5.74 -21.64
CA GLY A 83 -6.83 -4.48 -20.93
C GLY A 83 -5.45 -3.83 -20.94
N ARG A 84 -5.34 -2.73 -20.18
CA ARG A 84 -4.10 -2.00 -19.99
C ARG A 84 -3.41 -2.50 -18.72
N LEU A 85 -2.12 -2.81 -18.82
CA LEU A 85 -1.26 -3.07 -17.66
C LEU A 85 -0.42 -1.84 -17.32
N CYS A 86 -0.63 -1.28 -16.14
CA CYS A 86 0.18 -0.21 -15.56
C CYS A 86 1.24 -0.83 -14.65
N ARG A 87 2.52 -0.66 -14.98
CA ARG A 87 3.63 -1.13 -14.14
C ARG A 87 4.14 0.01 -13.28
N TYR A 88 4.15 -0.20 -11.98
CA TYR A 88 4.68 0.77 -11.03
C TYR A 88 6.08 0.36 -10.60
N GLY A 89 6.91 1.37 -10.33
CA GLY A 89 8.29 1.20 -9.92
C GLY A 89 8.63 2.12 -8.78
N VAL A 90 9.55 1.69 -7.93
CA VAL A 90 10.13 2.53 -6.88
C VAL A 90 11.19 3.42 -7.52
N ASN A 91 11.11 4.74 -7.30
CA ASN A 91 12.12 5.68 -7.77
C ASN A 91 13.35 5.65 -6.85
N VAL A 92 14.22 4.66 -7.07
CA VAL A 92 15.43 4.41 -6.27
C VAL A 92 16.39 5.62 -6.24
N PRO A 93 16.63 6.35 -7.35
CA PRO A 93 17.40 7.60 -7.30
C PRO A 93 16.82 8.62 -6.33
N MET A 94 15.49 8.82 -6.33
CA MET A 94 14.84 9.76 -5.42
C MET A 94 14.92 9.32 -3.96
N ILE A 95 14.80 8.02 -3.66
CA ILE A 95 15.02 7.51 -2.31
C ILE A 95 16.44 7.81 -1.84
N SER A 96 17.42 7.64 -2.74
CA SER A 96 18.82 7.94 -2.41
C SER A 96 19.02 9.44 -2.16
N ALA A 97 18.46 10.30 -3.00
CA ALA A 97 18.52 11.76 -2.85
C ALA A 97 17.88 12.22 -1.52
N ILE A 98 16.68 11.73 -1.20
CA ILE A 98 15.98 12.03 0.05
C ILE A 98 16.85 11.63 1.25
N ARG A 99 17.41 10.42 1.23
CA ARG A 99 18.25 9.91 2.33
C ARG A 99 19.58 10.62 2.45
N GLN A 100 20.11 11.18 1.37
CA GLN A 100 21.35 11.97 1.39
C GLN A 100 21.12 13.37 1.96
N GLN A 101 19.93 13.93 1.80
CA GLN A 101 19.61 15.28 2.26
C GLN A 101 18.98 15.30 3.66
N TRP A 102 18.20 14.27 4.01
CA TRP A 102 17.36 14.28 5.22
C TRP A 102 17.59 13.05 6.10
N HIS A 103 17.54 13.25 7.42
CA HIS A 103 17.11 12.23 8.37
C HIS A 103 15.58 12.28 8.45
N LEU A 104 14.95 11.10 8.49
CA LEU A 104 13.50 10.95 8.51
C LEU A 104 13.09 10.03 9.65
N PHE A 105 12.34 10.57 10.60
CA PHE A 105 11.85 9.81 11.75
C PHE A 105 10.33 9.86 11.80
N ALA A 106 9.72 8.71 12.08
CA ALA A 106 8.30 8.65 12.42
C ALA A 106 8.14 8.94 13.92
N ILE A 107 7.25 9.87 14.26
CA ILE A 107 6.87 10.18 15.64
C ILE A 107 5.34 10.20 15.77
N PRO A 108 4.79 10.01 16.99
CA PRO A 108 3.36 10.21 17.24
C PRO A 108 2.90 11.60 16.79
N ALA A 109 1.76 11.65 16.11
CA ALA A 109 1.25 12.88 15.49
C ALA A 109 0.86 13.94 16.54
N ASP A 110 0.38 13.50 17.69
CA ASP A 110 0.01 14.32 18.85
C ASP A 110 1.24 14.95 19.53
N GLU A 111 2.37 14.26 19.53
CA GLU A 111 3.62 14.77 20.11
C GLU A 111 4.32 15.81 19.22
N LEU A 112 4.08 15.77 17.90
CA LEU A 112 4.75 16.64 16.91
C LEU A 112 4.61 18.12 17.24
N PHE A 113 3.40 18.58 17.55
CA PHE A 113 3.12 19.98 17.91
C PHE A 113 3.00 20.21 19.42
N GLY A 114 3.30 19.18 20.22
CA GLY A 114 3.45 19.26 21.66
C GLY A 114 4.93 19.35 22.04
N CYS A 115 5.40 18.37 22.82
CA CYS A 115 6.74 18.41 23.39
C CYS A 115 7.86 18.46 22.34
N PHE A 116 7.66 17.86 21.16
CA PHE A 116 8.66 17.87 20.11
C PHE A 116 8.88 19.27 19.55
N PHE A 117 7.80 19.98 19.20
CA PHE A 117 7.86 21.35 18.69
C PHE A 117 8.49 22.31 19.71
N ASP A 118 8.09 22.21 20.98
CA ASP A 118 8.66 23.03 22.05
C ASP A 118 10.16 22.77 22.23
N ALA A 119 10.58 21.50 22.19
CA ALA A 119 11.99 21.13 22.26
C ALA A 119 12.79 21.65 21.05
N MET A 120 12.24 21.54 19.84
CA MET A 120 12.90 22.07 18.64
C MET A 120 13.01 23.59 18.68
N ASN A 121 12.00 24.29 19.18
CA ASN A 121 12.05 25.75 19.35
C ASN A 121 13.06 26.18 20.41
N ALA A 122 13.06 25.53 21.58
CA ALA A 122 14.01 25.82 22.66
C ALA A 122 15.46 25.55 22.24
N PHE A 123 15.67 24.51 21.42
CA PHE A 123 16.97 24.19 20.84
C PHE A 123 17.26 24.99 19.54
N GLU A 124 16.31 25.81 19.09
CA GLU A 124 16.29 26.54 17.82
C GLU A 124 16.79 25.69 16.64
N CYS A 125 16.19 24.51 16.50
CA CYS A 125 16.44 23.57 15.42
C CYS A 125 15.31 23.65 14.37
N PRO A 126 15.63 23.94 13.11
CA PRO A 126 14.65 23.86 12.03
C PRO A 126 14.30 22.40 11.74
N PHE A 127 13.04 22.16 11.38
CA PHE A 127 12.58 20.86 10.90
C PHE A 127 11.39 21.01 9.95
N GLY A 128 11.22 20.04 9.05
CA GLY A 128 10.01 19.88 8.24
C GLY A 128 9.12 18.76 8.80
N ASN A 129 7.84 18.75 8.42
CA ASN A 129 6.95 17.64 8.75
C ASN A 129 6.05 17.25 7.58
N SER A 130 5.66 15.97 7.53
CA SER A 130 4.66 15.46 6.57
C SER A 130 3.88 14.29 7.14
N GLY A 131 2.78 13.92 6.49
CA GLY A 131 2.14 12.61 6.72
C GLY A 131 2.99 11.46 6.15
N LEU A 132 2.73 10.24 6.62
CA LEU A 132 3.21 9.04 5.95
C LEU A 132 2.42 8.80 4.64
N PRO A 133 3.03 8.12 3.65
CA PRO A 133 2.28 7.60 2.51
C PRO A 133 1.11 6.72 2.98
N ARG A 134 -0.05 6.84 2.32
CA ARG A 134 -1.24 6.04 2.64
C ARG A 134 -0.89 4.56 2.57
N HIS A 135 -1.38 3.80 3.55
CA HIS A 135 -1.18 2.34 3.69
C HIS A 135 0.23 1.88 4.11
N MET A 136 1.17 2.79 4.44
CA MET A 136 2.42 2.40 5.12
C MET A 136 2.28 2.28 6.64
N HIS A 137 1.15 2.74 7.18
CA HIS A 137 0.81 2.66 8.59
C HIS A 137 -0.69 2.44 8.72
N ASP A 138 -1.07 1.56 9.63
CA ASP A 138 -2.46 1.25 9.95
C ASP A 138 -2.79 1.89 11.31
N THR A 139 -3.33 3.11 11.25
CA THR A 139 -3.70 3.89 12.45
C THR A 139 -4.81 3.20 13.23
N ASP A 140 -5.79 2.59 12.55
CA ASP A 140 -6.93 1.94 13.19
C ASP A 140 -6.48 0.72 14.00
N LYS A 141 -5.51 -0.04 13.47
CA LYS A 141 -4.94 -1.20 14.17
C LYS A 141 -3.94 -0.83 15.27
N SER A 142 -3.12 0.20 15.04
CA SER A 142 -2.07 0.60 16.00
C SER A 142 -2.56 1.53 17.10
N GLY A 143 -3.69 2.22 16.89
CA GLY A 143 -4.23 3.22 17.81
C GLY A 143 -3.42 4.52 17.91
N VAL A 144 -2.35 4.66 17.11
CA VAL A 144 -1.44 5.81 17.16
C VAL A 144 -1.28 6.36 15.75
N ASP A 145 -1.63 7.63 15.52
CA ASP A 145 -1.32 8.28 14.24
C ASP A 145 0.15 8.71 14.22
N LEU A 146 0.81 8.59 13.07
CA LEU A 146 2.23 8.90 12.91
C LEU A 146 2.44 10.04 11.91
N LYS A 147 3.46 10.86 12.19
CA LYS A 147 3.98 11.89 11.30
C LYS A 147 5.45 11.68 11.04
N LEU A 148 5.93 12.15 9.90
CA LEU A 148 7.34 12.17 9.56
C LEU A 148 7.93 13.53 9.91
N VAL A 149 9.03 13.52 10.65
CA VAL A 149 9.90 14.68 10.85
C VAL A 149 11.06 14.62 9.88
N TRP A 150 11.36 15.75 9.25
CA TRP A 150 12.43 15.95 8.28
C TRP A 150 13.51 16.82 8.89
N LEU A 151 14.71 16.25 9.09
CA LEU A 151 15.86 16.92 9.67
C LEU A 151 16.98 16.97 8.64
N GLU A 152 17.44 18.15 8.27
CA GLU A 152 18.47 18.29 7.23
C GLU A 152 19.82 17.77 7.73
N ARG A 153 20.45 16.86 6.99
CA ARG A 153 21.71 16.21 7.40
C ARG A 153 22.86 17.18 7.57
N CYS A 154 22.90 18.24 6.75
CA CYS A 154 23.96 19.24 6.78
C CYS A 154 23.76 20.32 7.86
N HIS A 155 22.62 20.32 8.57
CA HIS A 155 22.36 21.29 9.63
C HIS A 155 22.79 20.72 11.00
N PRO A 156 23.79 21.31 11.69
CA PRO A 156 24.39 20.69 12.89
C PRO A 156 23.38 20.35 13.98
N ARG A 157 22.43 21.24 14.28
CA ARG A 157 21.39 20.99 15.29
C ARG A 157 20.43 19.89 14.87
N ALA A 158 20.09 19.81 13.58
CA ALA A 158 19.15 18.82 13.08
C ALA A 158 19.80 17.42 13.05
N SER A 159 21.10 17.37 12.75
CA SER A 159 21.90 16.14 12.88
C SER A 159 22.00 15.69 14.34
N ALA A 160 22.23 16.60 15.29
CA ALA A 160 22.23 16.27 16.72
C ALA A 160 20.87 15.74 17.21
N VAL A 161 19.76 16.34 16.77
CA VAL A 161 18.41 15.83 17.07
C VAL A 161 18.20 14.44 16.46
N ALA A 162 18.67 14.22 15.22
CA ALA A 162 18.58 12.93 14.57
C ALA A 162 19.34 11.83 15.34
N ASP A 163 20.50 12.16 15.90
CA ASP A 163 21.26 11.23 16.73
C ASP A 163 20.50 10.87 18.01
N VAL A 164 19.86 11.85 18.65
CA VAL A 164 19.00 11.63 19.83
C VAL A 164 17.80 10.74 19.50
N LEU A 165 17.08 11.03 18.42
CA LEU A 165 15.92 10.22 17.99
C LEU A 165 16.34 8.79 17.63
N SER A 166 17.46 8.63 16.95
CA SER A 166 18.04 7.32 16.63
C SER A 166 18.41 6.54 17.90
N ALA A 167 19.10 7.18 18.85
CA ALA A 167 19.49 6.57 20.11
C ALA A 167 18.28 6.20 20.99
N ALA A 168 17.20 6.99 20.93
CA ALA A 168 15.93 6.71 21.61
C ALA A 168 15.09 5.62 20.91
N GLY A 169 15.51 5.12 19.74
CA GLY A 169 14.85 4.03 19.04
C GLY A 169 13.65 4.43 18.20
N PHE A 170 13.50 5.72 17.86
CA PHE A 170 12.43 6.14 16.96
C PHE A 170 12.60 5.51 15.56
N PRO A 171 11.51 5.12 14.88
CA PRO A 171 11.60 4.48 13.56
C PRO A 171 12.24 5.41 12.52
N ASP A 172 13.36 4.95 11.95
CA ASP A 172 14.02 5.60 10.82
C ASP A 172 13.28 5.25 9.52
N PHE A 173 12.48 6.19 9.04
CA PHE A 173 11.71 6.03 7.81
C PHE A 173 12.61 5.99 6.56
N GLY A 174 13.80 6.59 6.63
CA GLY A 174 14.81 6.47 5.58
C GLY A 174 15.29 5.03 5.38
N LYS A 175 15.37 4.22 6.45
CA LYS A 175 15.65 2.78 6.34
C LYS A 175 14.49 2.02 5.71
N GLN A 176 13.26 2.36 6.03
CA GLN A 176 12.05 1.75 5.43
C GLN A 176 12.00 2.01 3.91
N LEU A 177 12.25 3.25 3.48
CA LEU A 177 12.37 3.57 2.05
C LEU A 177 13.49 2.74 1.37
N GLN A 178 14.61 2.52 2.05
CA GLN A 178 15.69 1.70 1.50
C GLN A 178 15.30 0.23 1.36
N GLN A 179 14.46 -0.32 2.25
CA GLN A 179 13.94 -1.67 2.13
C GLN A 179 13.03 -1.82 0.90
N LEU A 180 12.14 -0.85 0.67
CA LEU A 180 11.31 -0.80 -0.54
C LEU A 180 12.14 -0.73 -1.83
N ALA A 181 13.30 -0.08 -1.78
CA ALA A 181 14.22 -0.02 -2.92
C ALA A 181 15.00 -1.32 -3.16
N LYS A 182 15.11 -2.20 -2.16
CA LYS A 182 15.88 -3.45 -2.20
C LYS A 182 15.04 -4.66 -2.58
N GLU A 183 13.74 -4.63 -2.34
CA GLU A 183 12.85 -5.70 -2.78
C GLU A 183 12.89 -5.77 -4.31
N PRO A 184 13.49 -6.84 -4.87
CA PRO A 184 13.52 -6.99 -6.31
C PRO A 184 12.08 -7.11 -6.78
N SER A 185 11.72 -6.40 -7.85
CA SER A 185 10.58 -6.83 -8.65
C SER A 185 10.75 -8.32 -8.92
N PRO A 186 9.86 -9.21 -8.44
CA PRO A 186 9.88 -10.58 -8.91
C PRO A 186 9.76 -10.48 -10.43
N ARG A 187 10.74 -11.02 -11.16
CA ARG A 187 10.70 -11.03 -12.62
C ARG A 187 9.52 -11.89 -13.09
#